data_AF-A0A896VD97-F1
#
_entry.id   AF-A0A896VD97-F1
#
_cell.length_a   1.000
_cell.length_b   1.000
_cell.length_c   1.000
_cell.angle_alpha   90.00
_cell.angle_beta   90.00
_cell.angle_gamma   90.00
#
_symmetry.space_group_name_H-M   'P 1'
#
loop_
_entity.id
_entity.type
_entity.pdbx_description
1 polymer ?
#
loop_
_entity_poly.entity_id
_entity_poly.type
_entity_poly.pdbx_seq_one_letter_code
_entity_poly.pdbx_strand_id
1 'polypeptide(L)' 'SALIEACRHAARTQGCAKLRLDCHPNLRGLYERLGFTHVDTFNPGWDPTFIAERLELEI' A
#
# COMPACT_ATOMS: atom_id res chain seq x y z
N SER A 1 3.38 -5.48 -10.00
CA SER A 1 4.30 -6.46 -9.40
C SER A 1 3.49 -7.69 -9.02
N ALA A 2 3.97 -8.91 -9.29
CA ALA A 2 3.21 -10.14 -9.02
C ALA A 2 2.78 -10.28 -7.55
N LEU A 3 3.64 -9.89 -6.60
CA LEU A 3 3.31 -9.90 -5.18
C LEU A 3 2.18 -8.92 -4.82
N ILE A 4 2.23 -7.70 -5.37
CA ILE A 4 1.20 -6.67 -5.11
C ILE A 4 -0.16 -7.10 -5.66
N GLU A 5 -0.19 -7.70 -6.85
CA GLU A 5 -1.45 -8.24 -7.41
C GLU A 5 -2.00 -9.38 -6.55
N ALA A 6 -1.14 -10.28 -6.05
CA ALA A 6 -1.56 -11.32 -5.12
C ALA A 6 -2.13 -10.74 -3.82
N CYS A 7 -1.49 -9.70 -3.26
CA CYS A 7 -1.99 -9.00 -2.08
C CYS A 7 -3.34 -8.32 -2.35
N ARG A 8 -3.52 -7.67 -3.51
CA ARG A 8 -4.81 -7.06 -3.90
C ARG A 8 -5.90 -8.11 -3.99
N HIS A 9 -5.63 -9.23 -4.65
CA HIS A 9 -6.59 -10.32 -4.78
C HIS A 9 -6.99 -10.88 -3.41
N ALA A 10 -6.02 -11.19 -2.54
CA ALA A 10 -6.27 -11.66 -1.19
C ALA A 10 -7.06 -10.63 -0.36
N ALA A 11 -6.73 -9.34 -0.44
CA ALA A 11 -7.45 -8.30 0.27
C ALA A 11 -8.92 -8.20 -0.20
N ARG A 12 -9.17 -8.27 -1.52
CA ARG A 12 -10.54 -8.27 -2.07
C ARG A 12 -11.35 -9.48 -1.61
N THR A 13 -10.77 -10.69 -1.63
CA THR A 13 -11.49 -11.91 -1.19
C THR A 13 -11.81 -11.90 0.30
N GLN A 14 -11.04 -11.16 1.10
CA GLN A 14 -11.31 -10.91 2.51
C GLN A 14 -12.21 -9.69 2.76
N GLY A 15 -12.77 -9.07 1.71
CA GLY A 15 -13.66 -7.91 1.82
C GLY A 15 -12.96 -6.62 2.27
N CYS A 16 -11.63 -6.53 2.11
CA CYS A 16 -10.87 -5.34 2.47
C CYS A 16 -11.02 -4.26 1.39
N ALA A 17 -11.40 -3.05 1.80
CA ALA A 17 -11.54 -1.90 0.89
C ALA A 17 -10.21 -1.18 0.59
N LYS A 18 -9.12 -1.55 1.27
CA LYS A 18 -7.85 -0.83 1.21
C LYS A 18 -6.68 -1.75 1.54
N LEU A 19 -5.58 -1.58 0.82
CA LEU A 19 -4.28 -2.16 1.15
C LEU A 19 -3.36 -1.06 1.66
N ARG A 20 -2.77 -1.23 2.83
CA ARG A 20 -1.82 -0.27 3.44
C ARG A 20 -0.51 -1.00 3.74
N LEU A 21 0.61 -0.33 3.50
CA LEU A 21 1.92 -0.86 3.81
C LEU A 21 2.85 0.25 4.31
N ASP A 22 3.86 -0.19 5.07
CA ASP A 22 4.91 0.66 5.62
C ASP A 22 6.18 0.38 4.81
N CYS A 23 6.85 1.43 4.37
CA CYS A 23 8.04 1.29 3.54
C CYS A 23 9.08 2.37 3.85
N HIS A 24 10.34 2.10 3.52
CA HIS A 24 11.38 3.12 3.61
C HIS A 24 11.09 4.27 2.61
N PRO A 25 11.31 5.56 2.95
CA PRO A 25 11.01 6.73 2.11
C PRO A 25 11.53 6.61 0.67
N ASN A 26 12.73 6.06 0.49
CA ASN A 26 13.34 5.83 -0.83
C ASN A 26 12.51 4.90 -1.75
N LEU A 27 11.63 4.08 -1.19
CA LEU A 27 10.74 3.20 -1.96
C LEU A 27 9.39 3.85 -2.27
N ARG A 28 9.08 5.03 -1.73
CA ARG A 28 7.81 5.74 -1.95
C ARG A 28 7.46 5.84 -3.44
N GLY A 29 8.38 6.36 -4.24
CA GLY A 29 8.15 6.55 -5.68
C GLY A 29 7.92 5.25 -6.45
N LEU A 30 8.44 4.11 -5.98
CA LEU A 30 8.15 2.80 -6.57
C LEU A 30 6.67 2.45 -6.38
N TYR A 31 6.15 2.60 -5.17
CA TYR A 31 4.78 2.21 -4.86
C TYR A 31 3.74 3.23 -5.36
N GLU A 32 4.09 4.52 -5.45
CA GLU A 32 3.25 5.52 -6.10
C GLU A 32 2.98 5.15 -7.57
N ARG A 33 4.01 4.69 -8.30
CA ARG A 33 3.83 4.16 -9.66
C ARG A 33 3.00 2.89 -9.74
N LEU A 34 2.87 2.17 -8.62
CA LEU A 34 2.01 0.99 -8.52
C LEU A 34 0.57 1.35 -8.14
N GLY A 35 0.23 2.62 -7.90
CA GLY A 35 -1.13 3.06 -7.56
C GLY A 35 -1.37 3.31 -6.07
N PHE A 36 -0.33 3.22 -5.23
CA PHE A 36 -0.43 3.61 -3.83
C PHE A 36 -0.32 5.12 -3.67
N THR A 37 -0.99 5.66 -2.65
CA THR A 37 -0.91 7.07 -2.27
C THR A 37 -0.29 7.20 -0.89
N HIS A 38 0.60 8.19 -0.72
CA HIS A 38 1.16 8.53 0.59
C HIS A 38 0.05 8.95 1.55
N VAL A 39 0.03 8.34 2.74
CA VAL A 39 -0.96 8.64 3.78
C VAL A 39 -0.32 9.42 4.92
N ASP A 40 0.83 8.95 5.41
CA ASP A 40 1.48 9.54 6.57
C ASP A 40 2.96 9.15 6.65
N THR A 41 3.74 9.84 7.47
CA THR A 41 5.13 9.51 7.79
C THR A 41 5.30 9.53 9.31
N PHE A 42 5.65 8.39 9.90
CA PHE A 42 5.91 8.28 11.34
C PHE A 42 7.40 8.16 11.57
N ASN A 43 7.96 8.85 12.57
CA ASN A 43 9.39 8.82 12.84
C ASN A 43 9.72 8.24 14.24
N PRO A 44 9.88 6.91 14.37
CA PRO A 44 10.33 6.25 15.58
C PRO A 44 11.86 6.02 15.66
N GLY A 45 12.68 6.59 14.77
CA GLY A 45 14.15 6.45 14.76
C GLY A 45 14.73 5.53 13.69
N TRP A 46 13.87 4.78 13.00
CA TRP A 46 14.03 4.36 11.60
C TRP A 46 12.92 5.11 10.86
N ASP A 47 13.14 5.67 9.67
CA ASP A 47 12.13 6.49 8.98
C ASP A 47 11.24 5.59 8.10
N PRO A 48 10.01 5.17 8.49
CA PRO A 48 9.03 4.59 7.58
C PRO A 48 8.03 5.63 7.07
N THR A 49 7.65 5.48 5.80
CA THR A 49 6.51 6.14 5.17
C THR A 49 5.36 5.15 5.02
N PHE A 50 4.15 5.59 5.37
CA PHE A 50 2.92 4.84 5.18
C PHE A 50 2.27 5.22 3.87
N ILE A 51 1.97 4.21 3.07
CA ILE A 51 1.27 4.40 1.82
C ILE A 51 0.11 3.42 1.72
N ALA A 52 -0.90 3.77 0.93
CA ALA A 52 -2.03 2.90 0.77
C ALA A 52 -2.74 3.08 -0.57
N GLU A 53 -3.36 2.01 -1.01
CA GLU A 53 -4.17 1.97 -2.21
C GLU A 53 -5.60 1.58 -1.84
N ARG A 54 -6.58 2.30 -2.39
CA ARG A 54 -7.99 1.93 -2.28
C ARG A 54 -8.29 0.83 -3.27
N LEU A 55 -8.91 -0.24 -2.80
CA LEU A 55 -9.35 -1.34 -3.64
C LEU A 55 -10.78 -1.07 -4.09
N GLU A 56 -11.03 -1.12 -5.39
CA GLU A 56 -12.38 -1.23 -5.90
C GLU A 56 -12.91 -2.61 -5.52
N LEU A 57 -13.94 -2.60 -4.67
CA LEU A 57 -14.73 -3.77 -4.34
C LEU A 57 -15.83 -3.85 -5.40
N GLU A 58 -15.79 -4.89 -6.22
CA GLU A 58 -16.94 -5.26 -7.05
C GLU A 58 -18.04 -5.70 -6.07
N ILE A 59 -19.12 -4.92 -5.99
CA ILE A 59 -20.29 -5.15 -5.15
C ILE A 59 -21.22 -6.11 -5.87
#